data_AF-A0A8T0KKG9-F1
#
_entry.id   AF-A0A8T0KKG9-F1
#
_cell.length_a   1.000
_cell.length_b   1.000
_cell.length_c   1.000
_cell.angle_alpha   90.00
_cell.angle_beta   90.00
_cell.angle_gamma   90.00
#
_symmetry.space_group_name_H-M   'P 1'
#
loop_
_entity.id
_entity.type
_entity.pdbx_description
1 polymer ?
#
loop_
_entity_poly.entity_id
_entity_poly.type
_entity_poly.pdbx_seq_one_letter_code
_entity_poly.pdbx_strand_id
1 'polypeptide(L)'
;MAILGLVLFAHLIGNMQTYLQSITVRLEEWRLKRRDTEEWMSHRQLPQNLRERVRRFVQYKWLATRGVDEETILRGLPIDLRRDIQRHLCLDLVRRVPFFSQMDDQLLDAICERLVSSLSTQGTYIVREGDPVTEMLFIIRGRLESSTTNGGRTGFFNSITLRPGDFCGEELLAWALLPKSTLNLPSSTRTVKALVEVEAFALRAEDLKFVANQFRRLHSKKLQHTFRFYSHHWRTWATCFIQAAWRRFKKRMFAKSLSLRESESFNHYQHTAQVKQNLGVTILASRFAANTRRGVQKMKDVELPKLQKPEEPDFSVEPDDN
;
A
#
# COMPACT_ATOMS: atom_id res chain seq x y z
N MET A 1 50.42 46.43 -36.52
CA MET A 1 49.01 46.67 -36.14
C MET A 1 48.06 45.57 -36.64
N ALA A 2 48.09 45.18 -37.92
CA ALA A 2 47.16 44.16 -38.45
C ALA A 2 47.27 42.77 -37.79
N ILE A 3 48.49 42.30 -37.52
CA ILE A 3 48.73 40.99 -36.88
C ILE A 3 48.16 40.96 -35.45
N LEU A 4 48.35 42.03 -34.68
CA LEU A 4 47.81 42.14 -33.32
C LEU A 4 46.27 42.15 -33.33
N GLY A 5 45.67 42.87 -34.29
CA GLY A 5 44.22 42.88 -34.49
C GLY A 5 43.65 41.50 -34.86
N LEU A 6 44.33 40.75 -35.73
CA LEU A 6 43.96 39.37 -36.09
C LEU A 6 43.99 38.42 -34.89
N VAL A 7 45.02 38.52 -34.04
CA VAL A 7 45.15 37.69 -32.84
C VAL A 7 44.04 38.01 -31.83
N LEU A 8 43.75 39.29 -31.59
CA LEU A 8 42.66 39.70 -30.69
C LEU A 8 41.29 39.25 -31.21
N PHE A 9 41.05 39.35 -32.53
CA PHE A 9 39.80 38.92 -33.13
C PHE A 9 39.62 37.39 -33.07
N ALA A 10 40.68 36.62 -33.35
CA ALA A 10 40.68 35.16 -33.20
C ALA A 10 40.41 34.74 -31.74
N HIS A 11 41.02 35.44 -30.77
CA HIS A 11 40.78 35.20 -29.34
C HIS A 11 39.33 35.51 -28.94
N LEU A 12 38.75 36.60 -29.43
CA LEU A 12 37.36 36.97 -29.18
C LEU A 12 36.39 35.95 -29.78
N ILE A 13 36.64 35.47 -31.00
CA ILE A 13 35.86 34.40 -31.63
C ILE A 13 35.95 33.11 -30.81
N GLY A 14 37.16 32.71 -30.39
CA GLY A 14 37.35 31.53 -29.56
C GLY A 14 36.55 31.61 -28.27
N ASN A 15 36.63 32.74 -27.56
CA ASN A 15 35.89 32.96 -26.32
C ASN A 15 34.38 32.96 -26.54
N MET A 16 33.87 33.60 -27.61
CA MET A 16 32.45 33.57 -27.95
C MET A 16 31.98 32.16 -28.29
N GLN A 17 32.78 31.38 -29.03
CA GLN A 17 32.46 30.01 -29.37
C GLN A 17 32.39 29.12 -28.12
N THR A 18 33.35 29.22 -27.20
CA THR A 18 33.33 28.49 -25.93
C THR A 18 32.13 28.89 -25.06
N TYR A 19 31.79 30.19 -25.01
CA TYR A 19 30.62 30.69 -24.30
C TYR A 19 29.29 30.18 -24.90
N LEU A 20 29.17 30.18 -26.23
CA LEU A 20 27.98 29.65 -26.91
C LEU A 20 27.87 28.13 -26.74
N GLN A 21 28.99 27.41 -26.75
CA GLN A 21 29.02 25.98 -26.49
C GLN A 21 28.56 25.66 -25.07
N SER A 22 29.04 26.40 -24.06
CA SER A 22 28.66 26.16 -22.66
C SER A 22 27.16 26.35 -22.39
N ILE A 23 26.52 27.31 -23.08
CA ILE A 23 25.07 27.52 -23.00
C ILE A 23 24.28 26.41 -23.72
N THR A 24 24.81 25.89 -24.82
CA THR A 24 24.08 24.94 -25.68
C THR A 24 24.21 23.49 -25.24
N VAL A 25 25.16 23.13 -24.35
CA VAL A 25 25.38 21.74 -23.91
C VAL A 25 24.10 21.05 -23.46
N ARG A 26 23.35 21.64 -22.52
CA ARG A 26 22.13 21.02 -21.98
C ARG A 26 21.02 20.89 -23.02
N LEU A 27 20.93 21.86 -23.93
CA LEU A 27 19.94 21.81 -25.01
C LEU A 27 20.29 20.68 -25.99
N GLU A 28 21.56 20.50 -26.29
CA GLU A 28 22.02 19.47 -27.21
C GLU A 28 21.92 18.07 -26.59
N GLU A 29 22.25 17.92 -25.30
CA GLU A 29 21.98 16.70 -24.52
C GLU A 29 20.51 16.29 -24.60
N TRP A 30 19.58 17.23 -24.38
CA TRP A 30 18.15 16.98 -24.52
C TRP A 30 17.76 16.56 -25.94
N ARG A 31 18.28 17.26 -26.95
CA ARG A 31 18.00 16.97 -28.36
C ARG A 31 18.48 15.58 -28.76
N LEU A 32 19.70 15.21 -28.37
CA LEU A 32 20.27 13.89 -28.60
C LEU A 32 19.43 12.82 -27.91
N LYS A 33 19.16 12.98 -26.60
CA LYS A 33 18.36 12.02 -25.84
C LYS A 33 16.98 11.80 -26.44
N ARG A 34 16.32 12.88 -26.89
CA ARG A 34 15.02 12.81 -27.56
C ARG A 34 15.12 12.07 -28.90
N ARG A 35 16.14 12.36 -29.72
CA ARG A 35 16.37 11.68 -31.01
C ARG A 35 16.56 10.18 -30.81
N ASP A 36 17.46 9.78 -29.93
CA ASP A 36 17.77 8.38 -29.65
C ASP A 36 16.54 7.62 -29.15
N THR A 37 15.73 8.27 -28.30
CA THR A 37 14.48 7.68 -27.80
C THR A 37 13.47 7.48 -28.93
N GLU A 38 13.27 8.45 -29.82
CA GLU A 38 12.37 8.32 -30.97
C GLU A 38 12.83 7.23 -31.94
N GLU A 39 14.12 7.19 -32.25
CA GLU A 39 14.70 6.18 -33.12
C GLU A 39 14.51 4.78 -32.53
N TRP A 40 14.81 4.60 -31.24
CA TRP A 40 14.56 3.34 -30.54
C TRP A 40 13.09 2.91 -30.56
N MET A 41 12.15 3.83 -30.33
CA MET A 41 10.71 3.54 -30.38
C MET A 41 10.23 3.17 -31.80
N SER A 42 10.81 3.82 -32.81
CA SER A 42 10.52 3.56 -34.21
C SER A 42 11.01 2.17 -34.62
N HIS A 43 12.27 1.84 -34.30
CA HIS A 43 12.87 0.53 -34.56
C HIS A 43 12.11 -0.61 -33.88
N ARG A 44 11.55 -0.39 -32.68
CA ARG A 44 10.73 -1.35 -31.95
C ARG A 44 9.26 -1.38 -32.38
N GLN A 45 8.86 -0.57 -33.36
CA GLN A 45 7.50 -0.49 -33.88
C GLN A 45 6.44 -0.28 -32.79
N LEU A 46 6.76 0.53 -31.77
CA LEU A 46 5.82 0.74 -30.66
C LEU A 46 4.52 1.40 -31.16
N PRO A 47 3.35 1.04 -30.61
CA PRO A 47 2.09 1.69 -30.97
C PRO A 47 2.08 3.15 -30.51
N GLN A 48 1.35 4.01 -31.24
CA GLN A 48 1.36 5.46 -31.03
C GLN A 48 1.00 5.87 -29.59
N ASN A 49 0.02 5.20 -28.95
CA ASN A 49 -0.34 5.46 -27.56
C ASN A 49 0.84 5.24 -26.60
N LEU A 50 1.63 4.19 -26.82
CA LEU A 50 2.80 3.90 -25.99
C LEU A 50 3.91 4.92 -26.24
N ARG A 51 4.12 5.32 -27.51
CA ARG A 51 5.09 6.38 -27.86
C ARG A 51 4.78 7.69 -27.14
N GLU A 52 3.52 8.09 -27.13
CA GLU A 52 3.08 9.32 -26.42
C GLU A 52 3.33 9.24 -24.91
N ARG A 53 3.08 8.08 -24.29
CA ARG A 53 3.39 7.85 -22.87
C ARG A 53 4.89 7.94 -22.59
N VAL A 54 5.71 7.32 -23.44
CA VAL A 54 7.19 7.39 -23.32
C VAL A 54 7.68 8.83 -23.48
N ARG A 55 7.21 9.57 -24.51
CA ARG A 55 7.55 10.99 -24.71
C ARG A 55 7.23 11.83 -23.49
N ARG A 56 6.01 11.68 -22.93
CA ARG A 56 5.59 12.40 -21.72
C ARG A 56 6.50 12.09 -20.54
N PHE A 57 6.83 10.82 -20.34
CA PHE A 57 7.73 10.40 -19.26
C PHE A 57 9.14 10.96 -19.42
N VAL A 58 9.73 10.86 -20.60
CA VAL A 58 11.09 11.37 -20.86
C VAL A 58 11.15 12.89 -20.72
N GLN A 59 10.13 13.60 -21.22
CA GLN A 59 10.01 15.04 -21.05
C GLN A 59 9.88 15.43 -19.57
N TYR A 60 9.00 14.75 -18.82
CA TYR A 60 8.82 15.02 -17.40
C TYR A 60 10.10 14.74 -16.61
N LYS A 61 10.74 13.58 -16.83
CA LYS A 61 12.02 13.23 -16.21
C LYS A 61 13.08 14.31 -16.48
N TRP A 62 13.17 14.81 -17.71
CA TRP A 62 14.09 15.90 -18.04
C TRP A 62 13.74 17.20 -17.33
N LEU A 63 12.47 17.59 -17.23
CA LEU A 63 12.07 18.80 -16.52
C LEU A 63 12.33 18.70 -15.02
N ALA A 64 12.09 17.54 -14.41
CA ALA A 64 12.29 17.30 -12.99
C ALA A 64 13.78 17.27 -12.60
N THR A 65 14.61 16.59 -13.41
CA THR A 65 16.02 16.33 -13.07
C THR A 65 17.02 17.22 -13.82
N ARG A 66 16.60 17.90 -14.89
CA ARG A 66 17.47 18.59 -15.86
C ARG A 66 18.61 17.72 -16.41
N GLY A 67 18.35 16.42 -16.54
CA GLY A 67 19.34 15.46 -17.01
C GLY A 67 20.39 15.09 -15.96
N VAL A 68 20.21 15.51 -14.72
CA VAL A 68 21.07 15.11 -13.60
C VAL A 68 20.66 13.73 -13.13
N ASP A 69 21.64 12.83 -13.06
CA ASP A 69 21.47 11.54 -12.41
C ASP A 69 21.85 11.65 -10.93
N GLU A 70 20.85 11.71 -10.06
CA GLU A 70 21.02 11.85 -8.61
C GLU A 70 21.90 10.73 -8.04
N GLU A 71 21.77 9.51 -8.55
CA GLU A 71 22.55 8.38 -8.07
C GLU A 71 24.04 8.54 -8.37
N THR A 72 24.39 9.05 -9.56
CA THR A 72 25.77 9.36 -9.93
C THR A 72 26.36 10.46 -9.04
N ILE A 73 25.60 11.50 -8.69
CA ILE A 73 26.05 12.53 -7.75
C ILE A 73 26.35 11.90 -6.38
N LEU A 74 25.41 11.13 -5.83
CA LEU A 74 25.54 10.53 -4.51
C LEU A 74 26.71 9.52 -4.44
N ARG A 75 26.98 8.80 -5.54
CA ARG A 75 28.14 7.89 -5.65
C ARG A 75 29.47 8.62 -5.69
N GLY A 76 29.50 9.87 -6.16
CA GLY A 76 30.70 10.73 -6.14
C GLY A 76 31.05 11.30 -4.76
N LEU A 77 30.14 11.18 -3.78
CA LEU A 77 30.35 11.68 -2.43
C LEU A 77 30.91 10.60 -1.49
N PRO A 78 31.71 11.00 -0.48
CA PRO A 78 32.02 10.17 0.68
C PRO A 78 30.76 9.54 1.32
N ILE A 79 30.93 8.35 1.89
CA ILE A 79 29.82 7.52 2.40
C ILE A 79 29.04 8.19 3.53
N ASP A 80 29.73 8.92 4.41
CA ASP A 80 29.17 9.71 5.49
C ASP A 80 28.23 10.81 4.95
N LEU A 81 28.70 11.61 3.98
CA LEU A 81 27.88 12.66 3.37
C LEU A 81 26.67 12.09 2.63
N ARG A 82 26.85 10.97 1.91
CA ARG A 82 25.72 10.30 1.23
C ARG A 82 24.64 9.88 2.24
N ARG A 83 25.03 9.32 3.38
CA ARG A 83 24.12 8.92 4.46
C ARG A 83 23.36 10.10 5.03
N ASP A 84 24.06 11.18 5.35
CA ASP A 84 23.45 12.39 5.91
C ASP A 84 22.43 13.01 4.95
N ILE A 85 22.77 13.07 3.65
CA ILE A 85 21.86 13.57 2.61
C ILE A 85 20.64 12.65 2.49
N GLN A 86 20.83 11.33 2.36
CA GLN A 86 19.70 10.40 2.25
C GLN A 86 18.79 10.50 3.48
N ARG A 87 19.36 10.43 4.69
CA ARG A 87 18.61 10.59 5.95
C ARG A 87 17.82 11.90 5.96
N HIS A 88 18.44 13.01 5.59
CA HIS A 88 17.75 14.31 5.53
C HIS A 88 16.55 14.30 4.55
N LEU A 89 16.68 13.66 3.40
CA LEU A 89 15.65 13.67 2.36
C LEU A 89 14.44 12.77 2.69
N CYS A 90 14.65 11.64 3.36
CA CYS A 90 13.59 10.62 3.48
C CYS A 90 13.18 10.24 4.91
N LEU A 91 13.95 10.58 5.96
CA LEU A 91 13.66 10.12 7.33
C LEU A 91 12.26 10.50 7.80
N ASP A 92 11.81 11.73 7.51
CA ASP A 92 10.49 12.20 7.89
C ASP A 92 9.37 11.43 7.18
N LEU A 93 9.60 10.99 5.95
CA LEU A 93 8.65 10.16 5.20
C LEU A 93 8.61 8.74 5.75
N VAL A 94 9.77 8.15 6.05
CA VAL A 94 9.89 6.81 6.64
C VAL A 94 9.19 6.77 8.00
N ARG A 95 9.41 7.77 8.86
CA ARG A 95 8.79 7.83 10.20
C ARG A 95 7.27 7.99 10.19
N ARG A 96 6.67 8.44 9.09
CA ARG A 96 5.20 8.48 8.94
C ARG A 96 4.59 7.10 8.85
N VAL A 97 5.35 6.10 8.43
CA VAL A 97 4.91 4.70 8.50
C VAL A 97 4.92 4.28 9.96
N PRO A 98 3.76 3.98 10.56
CA PRO A 98 3.70 3.71 12.00
C PRO A 98 4.51 2.50 12.45
N PHE A 99 4.80 1.58 11.52
CA PHE A 99 5.68 0.45 11.77
C PHE A 99 7.15 0.88 11.93
N PHE A 100 7.65 1.73 11.03
CA PHE A 100 9.04 2.20 11.07
C PHE A 100 9.31 3.16 12.24
N SER A 101 8.32 3.93 12.68
CA SER A 101 8.48 4.81 13.85
C SER A 101 8.78 4.08 15.17
N GLN A 102 8.61 2.76 15.21
CA GLN A 102 8.95 1.91 16.36
C GLN A 102 10.34 1.29 16.29
N MET A 103 11.05 1.47 15.17
CA MET A 103 12.43 1.02 14.97
C MET A 103 13.41 2.00 15.61
N ASP A 104 14.61 1.51 15.90
CA ASP A 104 15.74 2.32 16.31
C ASP A 104 16.31 3.12 15.13
N ASP A 105 17.09 4.15 15.44
CA ASP A 105 17.65 5.04 14.40
C ASP A 105 18.57 4.30 13.43
N GLN A 106 19.28 3.25 13.88
CA GLN A 106 20.16 2.44 13.03
C GLN A 106 19.41 1.72 11.92
N LEU A 107 18.24 1.13 12.21
CA LEU A 107 17.42 0.49 11.17
C LEU A 107 16.73 1.52 10.28
N LEU A 108 16.33 2.67 10.84
CA LEU A 108 15.82 3.78 10.04
C LEU A 108 16.87 4.29 9.05
N ASP A 109 18.13 4.41 9.47
CA ASP A 109 19.25 4.76 8.59
C ASP A 109 19.43 3.72 7.49
N ALA A 110 19.40 2.42 7.85
CA ALA A 110 19.51 1.34 6.88
C ALA A 110 18.39 1.33 5.83
N ILE A 111 17.17 1.78 6.20
CA ILE A 111 16.05 1.98 5.26
C ILE A 111 16.32 3.20 4.37
N CYS A 112 16.71 4.34 4.96
CA CYS A 112 16.97 5.58 4.24
C CYS A 112 18.06 5.39 3.16
N GLU A 113 19.10 4.62 3.47
CA GLU A 113 20.17 4.30 2.52
C GLU A 113 19.69 3.52 1.28
N ARG A 114 18.61 2.74 1.40
CA ARG A 114 18.07 1.85 0.37
C ARG A 114 16.93 2.46 -0.43
N LEU A 115 16.47 3.67 -0.08
CA LEU A 115 15.44 4.36 -0.83
C LEU A 115 15.97 4.91 -2.15
N VAL A 116 15.22 4.68 -3.22
CA VAL A 116 15.56 5.14 -4.57
C VAL A 116 14.50 6.11 -5.09
N SER A 117 14.93 7.15 -5.79
CA SER A 117 14.03 8.12 -6.43
C SER A 117 13.16 7.44 -7.50
N SER A 118 11.86 7.70 -7.45
CA SER A 118 10.85 7.14 -8.36
C SER A 118 9.98 8.25 -8.94
N LEU A 119 9.86 8.28 -10.25
CA LEU A 119 9.07 9.26 -11.01
C LEU A 119 7.92 8.55 -11.72
N SER A 120 6.73 9.12 -11.64
CA SER A 120 5.55 8.62 -12.35
C SER A 120 4.83 9.74 -13.07
N THR A 121 4.41 9.51 -14.31
CA THR A 121 3.57 10.47 -15.05
C THR A 121 2.10 10.23 -14.82
N GLN A 122 1.29 11.27 -15.01
CA GLN A 122 -0.16 11.20 -14.95
C GLN A 122 -0.72 10.03 -15.79
N GLY A 123 -1.65 9.29 -15.17
CA GLY A 123 -2.34 8.15 -15.78
C GLY A 123 -1.59 6.83 -15.65
N THR A 124 -0.36 6.84 -15.14
CA THR A 124 0.42 5.62 -14.91
C THR A 124 -0.18 4.80 -13.78
N TYR A 125 -0.39 3.51 -14.02
CA TYR A 125 -0.72 2.56 -12.97
C TYR A 125 0.58 2.11 -12.33
N ILE A 126 0.72 2.36 -11.04
CA ILE A 126 1.88 1.94 -10.26
C ILE A 126 1.74 0.45 -9.94
N VAL A 127 0.57 0.05 -9.46
CA VAL A 127 0.22 -1.34 -9.19
C VAL A 127 -1.28 -1.51 -9.42
N ARG A 128 -1.71 -2.68 -9.89
CA ARG A 128 -3.13 -3.03 -9.97
C ARG A 128 -3.48 -3.99 -8.85
N GLU A 129 -4.73 -3.95 -8.43
CA GLU A 129 -5.28 -4.93 -7.49
C GLU A 129 -5.04 -6.35 -8.03
N GLY A 130 -4.40 -7.20 -7.22
CA GLY A 130 -3.99 -8.57 -7.58
C GLY A 130 -2.54 -8.70 -8.07
N ASP A 131 -1.92 -7.63 -8.59
CA ASP A 131 -0.52 -7.67 -9.05
C ASP A 131 0.45 -7.86 -7.87
N PRO A 132 1.60 -8.53 -8.08
CA PRO A 132 2.62 -8.64 -7.04
C PRO A 132 3.18 -7.26 -6.66
N VAL A 133 3.21 -6.96 -5.37
CA VAL A 133 3.80 -5.72 -4.85
C VAL A 133 5.32 -5.89 -4.81
N THR A 134 6.04 -5.11 -5.60
CA THR A 134 7.52 -5.19 -5.72
C THR A 134 8.24 -4.12 -4.89
N GLU A 135 7.57 -3.01 -4.59
CA GLU A 135 8.12 -1.88 -3.88
C GLU A 135 7.06 -1.14 -3.08
N MET A 136 7.50 -0.49 -1.99
CA MET A 136 6.71 0.43 -1.19
C MET A 136 7.09 1.86 -1.61
N LEU A 137 6.10 2.70 -1.90
CA LEU A 137 6.33 4.08 -2.34
C LEU A 137 5.99 5.09 -1.25
N PHE A 138 6.84 6.12 -1.11
CA PHE A 138 6.66 7.26 -0.21
C PHE A 138 6.51 8.51 -1.04
N ILE A 139 5.34 9.14 -1.00
CA ILE A 139 4.99 10.24 -1.91
C ILE A 139 5.64 11.54 -1.40
N ILE A 140 6.49 12.14 -2.23
CA ILE A 140 7.14 13.42 -1.95
C ILE A 140 6.31 14.55 -2.57
N ARG A 141 5.89 14.39 -3.83
CA ARG A 141 5.08 15.34 -4.58
C ARG A 141 4.07 14.63 -5.46
N GLY A 142 2.98 15.32 -5.79
CA GLY A 142 1.92 14.80 -6.64
C GLY A 142 0.79 14.13 -5.86
N ARG A 143 -0.06 13.39 -6.57
CA ARG A 143 -1.24 12.71 -6.02
C ARG A 143 -1.46 11.38 -6.71
N LEU A 144 -1.76 10.36 -5.92
CA LEU A 144 -2.16 9.04 -6.40
C LEU A 144 -3.62 8.77 -6.02
N GLU A 145 -4.32 8.02 -6.85
CA GLU A 145 -5.59 7.41 -6.51
C GLU A 145 -5.32 5.96 -6.11
N SER A 146 -5.84 5.54 -4.95
CA SER A 146 -5.82 4.15 -4.50
C SER A 146 -7.25 3.64 -4.40
N SER A 147 -7.60 2.70 -5.27
CA SER A 147 -8.94 2.14 -5.40
C SER A 147 -8.97 0.64 -5.18
N THR A 148 -10.04 0.11 -4.58
CA THR A 148 -10.27 -1.32 -4.45
C THR A 148 -11.71 -1.67 -4.79
N THR A 149 -11.87 -2.81 -5.45
CA THR A 149 -13.16 -3.42 -5.74
C THR A 149 -13.53 -4.51 -4.73
N ASN A 150 -12.58 -4.92 -3.89
CA ASN A 150 -12.73 -5.98 -2.91
C ASN A 150 -13.27 -5.44 -1.58
N GLY A 151 -14.60 -5.46 -1.43
CA GLY A 151 -15.29 -5.10 -0.16
C GLY A 151 -16.31 -6.12 0.33
N GLY A 152 -16.22 -7.36 -0.14
CA GLY A 152 -17.11 -8.46 0.26
C GLY A 152 -18.56 -8.33 -0.22
N ARG A 153 -18.83 -7.43 -1.18
CA ARG A 153 -20.13 -7.25 -1.84
C ARG A 153 -19.93 -6.92 -3.31
N THR A 154 -20.80 -7.44 -4.18
CA THR A 154 -20.79 -7.12 -5.61
C THR A 154 -21.00 -5.62 -5.82
N GLY A 155 -20.23 -5.01 -6.72
CA GLY A 155 -20.27 -3.56 -6.98
C GLY A 155 -19.66 -2.68 -5.89
N PHE A 156 -18.86 -3.23 -4.96
CA PHE A 156 -18.09 -2.39 -4.05
C PHE A 156 -17.00 -1.64 -4.81
N PHE A 157 -16.89 -0.34 -4.57
CA PHE A 157 -15.78 0.48 -5.03
C PHE A 157 -15.40 1.45 -3.91
N ASN A 158 -14.14 1.44 -3.50
CA ASN A 158 -13.60 2.37 -2.53
C ASN A 158 -12.36 3.01 -3.12
N SER A 159 -12.41 4.34 -3.33
CA SER A 159 -11.29 5.13 -3.83
C SER A 159 -10.89 6.18 -2.78
N ILE A 160 -9.58 6.31 -2.56
CA ILE A 160 -8.96 7.34 -1.73
C ILE A 160 -7.84 8.02 -2.51
N THR A 161 -7.59 9.29 -2.22
CA THR A 161 -6.45 10.02 -2.80
C THR A 161 -5.30 10.06 -1.82
N LEU A 162 -4.15 9.52 -2.22
CA LEU A 162 -2.89 9.63 -1.49
C LEU A 162 -2.18 10.94 -1.88
N ARG A 163 -1.69 11.65 -0.86
CA ARG A 163 -1.10 12.98 -0.91
C ARG A 163 0.38 12.95 -0.51
N PRO A 164 1.13 14.05 -0.68
CA PRO A 164 2.50 14.13 -0.15
C PRO A 164 2.57 13.77 1.33
N GLY A 165 3.50 12.87 1.67
CA GLY A 165 3.66 12.29 3.00
C GLY A 165 2.89 10.97 3.21
N ASP A 166 1.98 10.59 2.31
CA ASP A 166 1.36 9.27 2.32
C ASP A 166 2.26 8.23 1.63
N PHE A 167 1.91 6.96 1.78
CA PHE A 167 2.63 5.83 1.19
C PHE A 167 1.66 4.78 0.65
N CYS A 168 2.18 3.85 -0.16
CA CYS A 168 1.46 2.63 -0.59
C CYS A 168 2.42 1.44 -0.70
N GLY A 169 1.88 0.22 -0.80
CA GLY A 169 2.65 -1.02 -0.80
C GLY A 169 2.91 -1.59 0.59
N GLU A 170 2.09 -1.22 1.58
CA GLU A 170 2.19 -1.70 2.97
C GLU A 170 2.02 -3.21 3.13
N GLU A 171 1.51 -3.91 2.12
CA GLU A 171 1.48 -5.37 2.05
C GLU A 171 2.87 -5.98 2.23
N LEU A 172 3.92 -5.28 1.75
CA LEU A 172 5.30 -5.71 1.89
C LEU A 172 5.78 -5.74 3.35
N LEU A 173 5.25 -4.87 4.21
CA LEU A 173 5.61 -4.87 5.64
C LEU A 173 5.25 -6.20 6.29
N ALA A 174 4.08 -6.74 5.94
CA ALA A 174 3.62 -8.01 6.46
C ALA A 174 4.45 -9.18 5.93
N TRP A 175 4.68 -9.18 4.63
CA TRP A 175 5.47 -10.21 3.97
C TRP A 175 6.92 -10.25 4.47
N ALA A 176 7.59 -9.11 4.57
CA ALA A 176 9.00 -9.04 4.96
C ALA A 176 9.25 -9.53 6.39
N LEU A 177 8.24 -9.46 7.27
CA LEU A 177 8.33 -9.91 8.66
C LEU A 177 7.97 -11.38 8.86
N LEU A 178 7.51 -12.11 7.84
CA LEU A 178 7.23 -13.54 7.99
C LEU A 178 8.56 -14.33 7.99
N PRO A 179 8.76 -15.27 8.94
CA PRO A 179 10.02 -16.01 9.10
C PRO A 179 10.30 -16.90 7.89
N LYS A 180 9.24 -17.40 7.25
CA LYS A 180 9.26 -18.16 6.00
C LYS A 180 8.60 -17.34 4.90
N SER A 181 9.00 -16.07 4.76
CA SER A 181 8.52 -15.26 3.64
C SER A 181 8.90 -15.96 2.33
N THR A 182 7.89 -16.50 1.65
CA THR A 182 8.05 -17.18 0.37
C THR A 182 8.72 -16.25 -0.63
N LEU A 183 9.44 -16.80 -1.61
CA LEU A 183 9.94 -16.02 -2.76
C LEU A 183 8.81 -15.25 -3.47
N ASN A 184 7.57 -15.75 -3.36
CA ASN A 184 6.39 -15.08 -3.89
C ASN A 184 6.08 -13.79 -3.11
N LEU A 185 5.99 -12.70 -3.85
CA LEU A 185 5.59 -11.39 -3.36
C LEU A 185 4.09 -11.37 -3.04
N PRO A 186 3.65 -10.54 -2.06
CA PRO A 186 2.24 -10.41 -1.75
C PRO A 186 1.49 -9.72 -2.90
N SER A 187 0.26 -10.15 -3.15
CA SER A 187 -0.64 -9.48 -4.10
C SER A 187 -1.16 -8.16 -3.54
N SER A 188 -1.20 -7.13 -4.37
CA SER A 188 -1.73 -5.81 -4.02
C SER A 188 -3.22 -5.89 -3.72
N THR A 189 -3.63 -5.25 -2.63
CA THR A 189 -5.04 -5.15 -2.25
C THR A 189 -5.78 -4.02 -2.97
N ARG A 190 -5.05 -3.09 -3.60
CA ARG A 190 -5.61 -1.90 -4.24
C ARG A 190 -4.92 -1.61 -5.57
N THR A 191 -5.65 -0.99 -6.49
CA THR A 191 -5.11 -0.38 -7.69
C THR A 191 -4.65 1.03 -7.37
N VAL A 192 -3.37 1.32 -7.59
CA VAL A 192 -2.77 2.65 -7.39
C VAL A 192 -2.43 3.28 -8.74
N LYS A 193 -2.97 4.48 -8.99
CA LYS A 193 -2.82 5.21 -10.25
C LYS A 193 -2.38 6.66 -10.00
N ALA A 194 -1.43 7.15 -10.78
CA ALA A 194 -1.01 8.53 -10.74
C ALA A 194 -2.08 9.46 -11.33
N LEU A 195 -2.57 10.42 -10.53
CA LEU A 195 -3.54 11.43 -10.99
C LEU A 195 -2.86 12.63 -11.64
N VAL A 196 -1.63 12.91 -11.22
CA VAL A 196 -0.72 13.94 -11.73
C VAL A 196 0.69 13.37 -11.76
N GLU A 197 1.65 14.15 -12.21
CA GLU A 197 3.07 13.88 -12.07
C GLU A 197 3.42 13.66 -10.58
N VAL A 198 4.11 12.56 -10.29
CA VAL A 198 4.44 12.13 -8.93
C VAL A 198 5.94 11.92 -8.80
N GLU A 199 6.49 12.47 -7.73
CA GLU A 199 7.84 12.24 -7.24
C GLU A 199 7.70 11.46 -5.93
N ALA A 200 8.38 10.32 -5.84
CA ALA A 200 8.32 9.44 -4.68
C ALA A 200 9.68 8.83 -4.40
N PHE A 201 9.88 8.31 -3.19
CA PHE A 201 10.92 7.32 -2.92
C PHE A 201 10.33 5.92 -2.98
N ALA A 202 11.09 4.96 -3.51
CA ALA A 202 10.74 3.55 -3.56
C ALA A 202 11.67 2.74 -2.65
N LEU A 203 11.09 1.89 -1.80
CA LEU A 203 11.79 0.85 -1.05
C LEU A 203 11.42 -0.50 -1.66
N ARG A 204 12.40 -1.19 -2.24
CA ARG A 204 12.15 -2.48 -2.88
C ARG A 204 11.86 -3.57 -1.84
N ALA A 205 11.13 -4.59 -2.27
CA ALA A 205 10.81 -5.74 -1.42
C ALA A 205 12.08 -6.45 -0.89
N GLU A 206 13.10 -6.60 -1.73
CA GLU A 206 14.39 -7.19 -1.35
C GLU A 206 15.09 -6.42 -0.23
N ASP A 207 15.13 -5.10 -0.36
CA ASP A 207 15.73 -4.17 0.58
C ASP A 207 14.98 -4.15 1.92
N LEU A 208 13.65 -4.11 1.86
CA LEU A 208 12.81 -4.19 3.05
C LEU A 208 12.99 -5.53 3.78
N LYS A 209 13.04 -6.65 3.04
CA LYS A 209 13.25 -7.98 3.61
C LYS A 209 14.61 -8.08 4.30
N PHE A 210 15.66 -7.50 3.71
CA PHE A 210 16.98 -7.43 4.32
C PHE A 210 16.93 -6.71 5.68
N VAL A 211 16.33 -5.53 5.75
CA VAL A 211 16.21 -4.78 7.02
C VAL A 211 15.31 -5.49 8.03
N ALA A 212 14.19 -6.06 7.58
CA ALA A 212 13.25 -6.77 8.43
C ALA A 212 13.87 -8.00 9.11
N ASN A 213 14.76 -8.72 8.40
CA ASN A 213 15.51 -9.84 8.95
C ASN A 213 16.44 -9.41 10.11
N GLN A 214 17.10 -8.26 9.99
CA GLN A 214 17.91 -7.71 11.08
C GLN A 214 17.04 -7.30 12.28
N PHE A 215 15.89 -6.68 12.02
CA PHE A 215 14.97 -6.24 13.08
C PHE A 215 14.32 -7.39 13.86
N ARG A 216 13.95 -8.49 13.18
CA ARG A 216 13.36 -9.68 13.83
C ARG A 216 14.26 -10.20 14.96
N ARG A 217 15.58 -10.23 14.74
CA ARG A 217 16.57 -10.73 15.70
C ARG A 217 16.56 -9.94 17.01
N LEU A 218 16.10 -8.68 16.98
CA LEU A 218 16.23 -7.75 18.11
C LEU A 218 14.92 -7.54 18.90
N HIS A 219 13.73 -7.61 18.28
CA HIS A 219 12.50 -7.06 18.88
C HIS A 219 11.21 -7.93 18.82
N SER A 220 11.35 -9.25 18.87
CA SER A 220 10.28 -10.27 18.72
C SER A 220 8.87 -9.94 19.28
N LYS A 221 8.72 -9.54 20.56
CA LYS A 221 7.38 -9.35 21.17
C LYS A 221 6.69 -8.04 20.79
N LYS A 222 7.43 -6.92 20.79
CA LYS A 222 6.90 -5.59 20.42
C LYS A 222 6.48 -5.61 18.94
N LEU A 223 7.28 -6.28 18.11
CA LEU A 223 7.01 -6.51 16.69
C LEU A 223 5.69 -7.21 16.41
N GLN A 224 5.37 -8.28 17.15
CA GLN A 224 4.10 -9.01 16.99
C GLN A 224 2.88 -8.10 17.18
N HIS A 225 2.89 -7.25 18.21
CA HIS A 225 1.78 -6.34 18.48
C HIS A 225 1.64 -5.27 17.40
N THR A 226 2.75 -4.61 17.06
CA THR A 226 2.80 -3.60 16.00
C THR A 226 2.33 -4.19 14.67
N PHE A 227 2.77 -5.42 14.35
CA PHE A 227 2.37 -6.13 13.15
C PHE A 227 0.86 -6.42 13.11
N ARG A 228 0.29 -6.99 14.17
CA ARG A 228 -1.16 -7.27 14.25
C ARG A 228 -1.98 -6.00 14.11
N PHE A 229 -1.48 -4.88 14.63
CA PHE A 229 -2.19 -3.61 14.60
C PHE A 229 -2.15 -2.95 13.22
N TYR A 230 -1.00 -2.96 12.54
CA TYR A 230 -0.83 -2.24 11.27
C TYR A 230 -1.07 -3.10 10.02
N SER A 231 -1.03 -4.43 10.10
CA SER A 231 -1.29 -5.30 8.96
C SER A 231 -2.72 -5.18 8.47
N HIS A 232 -2.89 -4.89 7.17
CA HIS A 232 -4.20 -4.81 6.53
C HIS A 232 -5.02 -6.09 6.67
N HIS A 233 -4.39 -7.26 6.54
CA HIS A 233 -5.06 -8.56 6.70
C HIS A 233 -5.60 -8.74 8.12
N TRP A 234 -4.82 -8.40 9.14
CA TRP A 234 -5.26 -8.47 10.53
C TRP A 234 -6.36 -7.47 10.86
N ARG A 235 -6.29 -6.24 10.34
CA ARG A 235 -7.33 -5.22 10.52
C ARG A 235 -8.64 -5.63 9.85
N THR A 236 -8.57 -6.16 8.63
CA THR A 236 -9.74 -6.66 7.89
C THR A 236 -10.35 -7.87 8.60
N TRP A 237 -9.54 -8.85 9.01
CA TRP A 237 -10.00 -10.01 9.78
C TRP A 237 -10.66 -9.58 11.09
N ALA A 238 -10.02 -8.68 11.86
CA ALA A 238 -10.58 -8.17 13.11
C ALA A 238 -11.90 -7.45 12.90
N THR A 239 -12.01 -6.64 11.84
CA THR A 239 -13.26 -5.95 11.47
C THR A 239 -14.36 -6.95 11.13
N CYS A 240 -14.07 -7.94 10.28
CA CYS A 240 -15.03 -8.99 9.93
C CYS A 240 -15.46 -9.81 11.16
N PHE A 241 -14.52 -10.13 12.05
CA PHE A 241 -14.78 -10.84 13.29
C PHE A 241 -15.71 -10.06 14.21
N ILE A 242 -15.43 -8.76 14.44
CA ILE A 242 -16.27 -7.86 15.24
C ILE A 242 -17.66 -7.73 14.60
N GLN A 243 -17.74 -7.55 13.28
CA GLN A 243 -19.01 -7.48 12.55
C GLN A 243 -19.84 -8.76 12.71
N ALA A 244 -19.21 -9.93 12.59
CA ALA A 244 -19.88 -11.22 12.79
C ALA A 244 -20.38 -11.39 14.23
N ALA A 245 -19.55 -11.04 15.22
CA ALA A 245 -19.92 -11.08 16.63
C ALA A 245 -21.10 -10.13 16.94
N TRP A 246 -21.08 -8.91 16.40
CA TRP A 246 -22.17 -7.94 16.54
C TRP A 246 -23.48 -8.43 15.90
N ARG A 247 -23.42 -8.98 14.69
CA ARG A 247 -24.60 -9.58 14.03
C ARG A 247 -25.20 -10.71 14.86
N ARG A 248 -24.36 -11.54 15.49
CA ARG A 248 -24.79 -12.60 16.41
C ARG A 248 -25.45 -12.04 17.66
N PHE A 249 -24.84 -11.01 18.27
CA PHE A 249 -25.41 -10.33 19.43
C PHE A 249 -26.79 -9.73 19.10
N LYS A 250 -26.90 -9.01 17.97
CA LYS A 250 -28.16 -8.42 17.51
C LYS A 250 -29.23 -9.49 17.27
N LYS A 251 -28.87 -10.61 16.62
CA LYS A 251 -29.78 -11.75 16.40
C LYS A 251 -30.27 -12.37 17.71
N ARG A 252 -29.38 -12.54 18.70
CA ARG A 252 -29.74 -13.02 20.05
C ARG A 252 -30.67 -12.05 20.78
N MET A 253 -30.41 -10.74 20.69
CA MET A 253 -31.27 -9.72 21.28
C MET A 253 -32.66 -9.70 20.65
N PHE A 254 -32.77 -9.77 19.32
CA PHE A 254 -34.05 -9.89 18.63
C PHE A 254 -34.79 -11.18 18.99
N ALA A 255 -34.11 -12.33 19.04
CA ALA A 255 -34.74 -13.59 19.44
C ALA A 255 -35.27 -13.51 20.88
N LYS A 256 -34.52 -12.88 21.79
CA LYS A 256 -34.95 -12.68 23.19
C LYS A 256 -36.15 -11.74 23.29
N SER A 257 -36.18 -10.62 22.56
CA SER A 257 -37.33 -9.71 22.56
C SER A 257 -38.58 -10.35 21.95
N LEU A 258 -38.42 -11.15 20.88
CA LEU A 258 -39.53 -11.88 20.27
C LEU A 258 -40.07 -12.95 21.22
N SER A 259 -39.20 -13.68 21.92
CA SER A 259 -39.62 -14.66 22.94
C SER A 259 -40.35 -14.03 24.13
N LEU A 260 -39.94 -12.82 24.55
CA LEU A 260 -40.63 -12.07 25.61
C LEU A 260 -42.03 -11.64 25.14
N ARG A 261 -42.14 -11.11 23.92
CA ARG A 261 -43.41 -10.68 23.33
C ARG A 261 -44.36 -11.86 23.10
N GLU A 262 -43.84 -13.01 22.68
CA GLU A 262 -44.60 -14.27 22.59
C GLU A 262 -45.05 -14.75 23.97
N SER A 263 -44.20 -14.66 25.00
CA SER A 263 -44.58 -15.05 26.37
C SER A 263 -45.64 -14.14 27.00
N GLU A 264 -45.58 -12.83 26.75
CA GLU A 264 -46.61 -11.87 27.17
C GLU A 264 -47.94 -12.14 26.46
N SER A 265 -47.89 -12.40 25.15
CA SER A 265 -49.06 -12.79 24.36
C SER A 265 -49.66 -14.09 24.87
N PHE A 266 -48.82 -15.10 25.14
CA PHE A 266 -49.26 -16.39 25.69
C PHE A 266 -49.89 -16.24 27.07
N ASN A 267 -49.31 -15.44 27.97
CA ASN A 267 -49.89 -15.15 29.28
C ASN A 267 -51.24 -14.43 29.14
N HIS A 268 -51.39 -13.48 28.22
CA HIS A 268 -52.67 -12.81 27.94
C HIS A 268 -53.74 -13.79 27.39
N TYR A 269 -53.35 -14.69 26.49
CA TYR A 269 -54.23 -15.75 25.99
C TYR A 269 -54.59 -16.79 27.07
N GLN A 270 -53.69 -17.09 27.99
CA GLN A 270 -53.94 -18.04 29.08
C GLN A 270 -54.87 -17.43 30.14
N HIS A 271 -54.73 -16.13 30.43
CA HIS A 271 -55.63 -15.38 31.31
C HIS A 271 -57.05 -15.26 30.73
N THR A 272 -57.19 -15.14 29.40
CA THR A 272 -58.49 -15.13 28.70
C THR A 272 -59.06 -16.54 28.47
N ALA A 273 -58.22 -17.57 28.31
CA ALA A 273 -58.65 -18.98 28.24
C ALA A 273 -59.01 -19.58 29.61
N GLN A 274 -58.44 -19.10 30.72
CA GLN A 274 -58.93 -19.44 32.06
C GLN A 274 -60.37 -18.97 32.29
N VAL A 275 -60.84 -17.96 31.54
CA VAL A 275 -62.24 -17.50 31.54
C VAL A 275 -63.14 -18.39 30.66
N LYS A 276 -62.60 -19.24 29.77
CA LYS A 276 -63.33 -20.21 28.95
C LYS A 276 -62.52 -21.50 28.77
N GLN A 277 -62.75 -22.50 29.63
CA GLN A 277 -62.08 -23.79 29.55
C GLN A 277 -62.41 -24.54 28.24
N ASN A 278 -61.45 -24.63 27.32
CA ASN A 278 -61.55 -25.46 26.11
C ASN A 278 -60.26 -26.26 25.90
N LEU A 279 -60.35 -27.58 26.07
CA LEU A 279 -59.24 -28.55 26.09
C LEU A 279 -58.41 -28.58 24.78
N GLY A 280 -59.04 -28.31 23.63
CA GLY A 280 -58.38 -28.31 22.32
C GLY A 280 -57.37 -27.18 22.11
N VAL A 281 -57.57 -26.04 22.77
CA VAL A 281 -56.68 -24.86 22.67
C VAL A 281 -55.35 -25.11 23.38
N THR A 282 -55.39 -25.81 24.51
CA THR A 282 -54.21 -26.18 25.31
C THR A 282 -53.27 -27.13 24.55
N ILE A 283 -53.82 -28.06 23.76
CA ILE A 283 -53.03 -29.00 22.95
C ILE A 283 -52.30 -28.28 21.82
N LEU A 284 -52.97 -27.37 21.10
CA LEU A 284 -52.35 -26.55 20.05
C LEU A 284 -51.26 -25.62 20.61
N ALA A 285 -51.50 -25.00 21.76
CA ALA A 285 -50.54 -24.16 22.46
C ALA A 285 -49.26 -24.92 22.85
N SER A 286 -49.39 -26.16 23.34
CA SER A 286 -48.25 -27.00 23.71
C SER A 286 -47.39 -27.43 22.50
N ARG A 287 -48.02 -27.74 21.36
CA ARG A 287 -47.32 -28.08 20.11
C ARG A 287 -46.60 -26.87 19.52
N PHE A 288 -47.21 -25.69 19.60
CA PHE A 288 -46.59 -24.44 19.16
C PHE A 288 -45.32 -24.13 19.98
N ALA A 289 -45.40 -24.21 21.31
CA ALA A 289 -44.27 -24.01 22.22
C ALA A 289 -43.12 -25.00 22.00
N ALA A 290 -43.43 -26.26 21.66
CA ALA A 290 -42.42 -27.27 21.33
C ALA A 290 -41.69 -26.94 20.01
N ASN A 291 -42.40 -26.42 19.01
CA ASN A 291 -41.82 -26.01 17.73
C ASN A 291 -40.95 -24.74 17.84
N THR A 292 -41.34 -23.75 18.63
CA THR A 292 -40.51 -22.56 18.90
C THR A 292 -39.23 -22.93 19.65
N ARG A 293 -39.29 -23.84 20.64
CA ARG A 293 -38.09 -24.34 21.34
C ARG A 293 -37.10 -25.05 20.41
N ARG A 294 -37.59 -25.86 19.47
CA ARG A 294 -36.75 -26.48 18.41
C ARG A 294 -36.10 -25.45 17.49
N GLY A 295 -36.83 -24.38 17.12
CA GLY A 295 -36.28 -23.27 16.33
C GLY A 295 -35.16 -22.50 17.05
N VAL A 296 -35.31 -22.28 18.37
CA VAL A 296 -34.29 -21.62 19.22
C VAL A 296 -33.04 -22.49 19.39
N GLN A 297 -33.18 -23.82 19.49
CA GLN A 297 -32.03 -24.74 19.49
C GLN A 297 -31.31 -24.75 18.14
N LYS A 298 -32.03 -24.78 17.01
CA LYS A 298 -31.45 -24.68 15.66
C LYS A 298 -30.68 -23.37 15.42
N MET A 299 -31.00 -22.30 16.15
CA MET A 299 -30.27 -21.03 16.09
C MET A 299 -28.95 -21.02 16.91
N LYS A 300 -28.77 -21.95 17.85
CA LYS A 300 -27.48 -22.10 18.58
C LYS A 300 -26.40 -22.72 17.69
N ASP A 301 -26.79 -23.56 16.74
CA ASP A 301 -25.90 -24.35 15.86
C ASP A 301 -25.55 -23.70 14.51
N VAL A 302 -25.80 -22.40 14.33
CA VAL A 302 -25.30 -21.69 13.14
C VAL A 302 -23.80 -21.48 13.31
N GLU A 303 -23.02 -22.45 12.82
CA GLU A 303 -21.56 -22.36 12.69
C GLU A 303 -21.17 -21.08 11.91
N LEU A 304 -20.11 -20.43 12.40
CA LEU A 304 -19.51 -19.29 11.72
C LEU A 304 -19.10 -19.69 10.30
N PRO A 305 -19.18 -18.77 9.31
CA PRO A 305 -18.24 -18.87 8.19
C PRO A 305 -16.85 -18.96 8.81
N LYS A 306 -16.10 -20.03 8.54
CA LYS A 306 -14.74 -20.20 9.03
C LYS A 306 -13.88 -19.07 8.44
N LEU A 307 -13.84 -17.93 9.11
CA LEU A 307 -12.91 -16.84 8.79
C LEU A 307 -11.54 -17.35 9.18
N GLN A 308 -10.76 -17.77 8.19
CA GLN A 308 -9.41 -18.26 8.38
C GLN A 308 -8.61 -17.16 9.10
N LYS A 309 -8.12 -17.48 10.30
CA LYS A 309 -7.26 -16.57 11.07
C LYS A 309 -5.97 -16.35 10.26
N PRO A 310 -5.55 -15.10 10.02
CA PRO A 310 -4.27 -14.84 9.37
C PRO A 310 -3.14 -15.50 10.17
N GLU A 311 -2.13 -16.01 9.46
CA GLU A 311 -0.98 -16.64 10.10
C GLU A 311 -0.25 -15.62 11.00
N GLU A 312 0.07 -16.06 12.22
CA GLU A 312 0.88 -15.26 13.13
C GLU A 312 2.35 -15.38 12.69
N PRO A 313 3.10 -14.27 12.58
CA PRO A 313 4.51 -14.39 12.28
C PRO A 313 5.18 -15.02 13.49
N ASP A 314 5.85 -16.14 13.28
CA ASP A 314 6.68 -16.75 14.30
C ASP A 314 8.02 -16.01 14.36
N PHE A 315 8.30 -15.36 15.49
CA PHE A 315 9.55 -14.63 15.70
C PHE A 315 10.54 -15.42 16.58
N SER A 316 10.28 -16.71 16.82
CA SER A 316 11.11 -17.57 17.68
C SER A 316 12.08 -18.48 16.91
N VAL A 317 11.98 -18.52 15.59
CA VAL A 317 12.78 -19.41 14.73
C VAL A 317 14.03 -18.68 14.24
N GLU A 318 15.21 -19.17 14.62
CA GLU A 318 16.46 -18.85 13.95
C GLU A 318 16.44 -19.46 12.53
N PRO A 319 16.88 -18.75 11.49
CA PRO A 319 16.93 -19.35 10.16
C PRO A 319 17.98 -20.46 10.15
N ASP A 320 17.60 -21.66 9.66
CA ASP A 320 18.56 -22.71 9.32
C ASP A 320 19.55 -22.14 8.28
N ASP A 321 20.83 -22.06 8.67
CA ASP A 321 21.93 -21.75 7.74
C ASP A 321 21.98 -22.87 6.69
N ASN A 322 21.71 -22.52 5.43
CA ASN A 322 21.99 -23.35 4.25
C ASN A 322 22.49 -22.48 3.10
#